data_AF-A0A8T9BV47-F1
#
_entry.id   AF-A0A8T9BV47-F1
#
_cell.length_a   1.000
_cell.length_b   1.000
_cell.length_c   1.000
_cell.angle_alpha   90.00
_cell.angle_beta   90.00
_cell.angle_gamma   90.00
#
_symmetry.space_group_name_H-M   'P 1'
#
loop_
_entity.id
_entity.type
_entity.pdbx_description
1 polymer ?
#
loop_
_entity_poly.entity_id
_entity_poly.type
_entity_poly.pdbx_seq_one_letter_code
_entity_poly.pdbx_strand_id
1 'polypeptide(L)'
;MSLLTPERISLAISLLQSLDLKTMLHSAFQSESKSKETGETKLGITLKGLSSMHNPSSTSILYAPPLPSKPLEDFCKALKDVFLSEGLLVVEDRELLLHATVLNTVYVKGGRRGGGGHGKRKARLTVDASALLAEWTGFVWCEGAVERVAVCRMGAEKDGDGEVAYGEVGSVALP
;
A
#
# COMPACT_ATOMS: atom_id res chain seq x y z
N MET A 1 -5.64 -6.65 -13.99
CA MET A 1 -4.87 -5.39 -14.12
C MET A 1 -5.78 -4.40 -14.81
N SER A 2 -6.13 -3.29 -14.15
CA SER A 2 -7.15 -2.34 -14.62
C SER A 2 -6.59 -1.23 -15.53
N LEU A 3 -5.27 -1.02 -15.57
CA LEU A 3 -4.60 0.02 -16.36
C LEU A 3 -3.68 -0.61 -17.42
N LEU A 4 -4.25 -1.26 -18.43
CA LEU A 4 -3.51 -2.03 -19.43
C LEU A 4 -3.08 -1.26 -20.69
N THR A 5 -3.65 -0.08 -20.93
CA THR A 5 -3.38 0.70 -22.13
C THR A 5 -2.89 2.11 -21.78
N PRO A 6 -2.12 2.77 -22.66
CA PRO A 6 -1.69 4.15 -22.45
C PRO A 6 -2.86 5.10 -22.17
N GLU A 7 -3.99 4.92 -22.86
CA GLU A 7 -5.19 5.77 -22.70
C GLU A 7 -5.78 5.64 -21.30
N ARG A 8 -5.82 4.41 -20.75
CA ARG A 8 -6.32 4.17 -19.40
C ARG A 8 -5.36 4.71 -18.33
N ILE A 9 -4.05 4.66 -18.58
CA ILE A 9 -3.05 5.30 -17.72
C ILE A 9 -3.26 6.82 -17.71
N SER A 10 -3.39 7.43 -18.88
CA SER A 10 -3.67 8.87 -19.01
C SER A 10 -4.97 9.25 -18.29
N LEU A 11 -6.03 8.46 -18.46
CA LEU A 11 -7.30 8.67 -17.76
C LEU A 11 -7.14 8.64 -16.23
N ALA A 12 -6.37 7.67 -15.69
CA ALA A 12 -6.10 7.59 -14.26
C ALA A 12 -5.29 8.78 -13.72
N ILE A 13 -4.31 9.26 -14.48
CA ILE A 13 -3.51 10.43 -14.12
C ILE A 13 -4.39 11.69 -14.15
N SER A 14 -5.16 11.89 -15.22
CA SER A 14 -6.06 13.03 -15.35
C SER A 14 -7.14 13.03 -14.28
N LEU A 15 -7.66 11.87 -13.90
CA LEU A 15 -8.58 11.74 -12.77
C LEU A 15 -7.88 12.17 -11.48
N LEU A 16 -6.71 11.60 -11.16
CA LEU A 16 -6.00 11.96 -9.93
C LEU A 16 -5.72 13.47 -9.83
N GLN A 17 -5.30 14.08 -10.93
CA GLN A 17 -4.99 15.51 -11.03
C GLN A 17 -6.21 16.41 -10.92
N SER A 18 -7.41 15.91 -11.23
CA SER A 18 -8.65 16.70 -11.13
C SER A 18 -9.28 16.64 -9.74
N LEU A 19 -8.82 15.75 -8.85
CA LEU A 19 -9.36 15.62 -7.50
C LEU A 19 -8.94 16.80 -6.61
N ASP A 20 -9.90 17.30 -5.82
CA ASP A 20 -9.62 18.20 -4.71
C ASP A 20 -9.17 17.40 -3.48
N LEU A 21 -7.90 16.98 -3.49
CA LEU A 21 -7.32 16.20 -2.40
C LEU A 21 -7.35 16.94 -1.06
N LYS A 22 -7.35 18.28 -1.07
CA LYS A 22 -7.44 19.09 0.15
C LYS A 22 -8.80 18.94 0.81
N THR A 23 -9.87 19.03 0.03
CA THR A 23 -11.23 18.83 0.55
C THR A 23 -11.46 17.39 0.99
N MET A 24 -10.94 16.41 0.24
CA MET A 24 -11.01 14.99 0.65
C MET A 24 -10.30 14.75 1.98
N LEU A 25 -9.10 15.31 2.15
CA LEU A 25 -8.33 15.18 3.38
C LEU A 25 -9.03 15.88 4.56
N HIS A 26 -9.53 17.10 4.35
CA HIS A 26 -10.28 17.82 5.39
C HIS A 26 -11.52 17.05 5.84
N SER A 27 -12.26 16.45 4.90
CA SER A 27 -13.43 15.60 5.20
C SER A 27 -13.05 14.38 6.04
N ALA A 28 -11.91 13.77 5.76
CA ALA A 28 -11.40 12.63 6.52
C ALA A 28 -11.03 13.00 7.97
N PHE A 29 -10.53 14.21 8.22
CA PHE A 29 -10.28 14.72 9.58
C PHE A 29 -11.56 15.12 10.33
N GLN A 30 -12.58 15.63 9.64
CA GLN A 30 -13.84 16.01 10.28
C GLN A 30 -14.66 14.82 10.81
N SER A 31 -14.35 13.59 10.38
CA SER A 31 -14.97 12.38 10.93
C SER A 31 -14.56 12.11 12.39
N GLU A 32 -13.51 12.77 12.90
CA GLU A 32 -12.98 12.57 14.25
C GLU A 32 -13.25 13.71 15.25
N SER A 33 -13.50 14.98 14.85
CA SER A 33 -13.76 16.08 15.80
C SER A 33 -14.39 17.35 15.20
N LYS A 34 -15.40 17.93 15.88
CA LYS A 34 -15.94 19.28 15.63
C LYS A 34 -15.01 20.35 16.20
N SER A 35 -13.89 20.65 15.54
CA SER A 35 -13.07 21.81 15.90
C SER A 35 -12.58 22.52 14.64
N LYS A 36 -12.98 23.78 14.51
CA LYS A 36 -12.46 24.72 13.52
C LYS A 36 -11.05 25.13 13.95
N GLU A 37 -10.02 24.55 13.35
CA GLU A 37 -8.70 25.19 13.32
C GLU A 37 -8.17 25.23 11.89
N THR A 38 -7.78 26.44 11.49
CA THR A 38 -7.23 26.82 10.19
C THR A 38 -5.71 26.63 10.15
N GLY A 39 -5.23 25.47 10.59
CA GLY A 39 -3.84 25.03 10.40
C GLY A 39 -3.70 24.15 9.15
N GLU A 40 -2.51 24.06 8.57
CA GLU A 40 -2.19 23.04 7.54
C GLU A 40 -2.36 21.64 8.14
N THR A 41 -3.52 21.01 7.92
CA THR A 41 -3.77 19.61 8.30
C THR A 41 -2.93 18.67 7.44
N LYS A 42 -1.77 18.26 7.95
CA LYS A 42 -0.93 17.23 7.33
C LYS A 42 -1.37 15.84 7.77
N LEU A 43 -1.42 14.90 6.84
CA LEU A 43 -1.77 13.51 7.13
C LEU A 43 -0.58 12.78 7.76
N GLY A 44 -0.48 12.86 9.09
CA GLY A 44 0.55 12.15 9.86
C GLY A 44 0.36 10.64 9.85
N ILE A 45 1.44 9.89 9.63
CA ILE A 45 1.47 8.43 9.68
C ILE A 45 2.65 7.93 10.50
N THR A 46 2.45 6.82 11.19
CA THR A 46 3.50 6.05 11.83
C THR A 46 3.38 4.60 11.41
N LEU A 47 4.40 4.05 10.75
CA LEU A 47 4.49 2.62 10.44
C LEU A 47 5.23 1.93 11.59
N LYS A 48 4.54 1.06 12.34
CA LYS A 48 5.11 0.43 13.55
C LYS A 48 4.81 -1.05 13.60
N GLY A 49 5.80 -1.83 14.01
CA GLY A 49 5.66 -3.25 14.21
C GLY A 49 5.74 -4.06 12.93
N LEU A 50 5.44 -5.34 13.05
CA LEU A 50 5.23 -6.24 11.94
C LEU A 50 3.92 -6.99 12.16
N SER A 51 3.21 -7.23 11.06
CA SER A 51 2.00 -8.03 10.99
C SER A 51 2.13 -9.05 9.88
N SER A 52 1.50 -10.21 10.07
CA SER A 52 1.40 -11.24 9.04
C SER A 52 0.07 -11.14 8.31
N MET A 53 0.09 -11.23 6.98
CA MET A 53 -1.12 -11.24 6.16
C MET A 53 -1.91 -12.57 6.30
N HIS A 54 -1.21 -13.64 6.67
CA HIS A 54 -1.75 -14.98 6.82
C HIS A 54 -1.32 -15.56 8.17
N ASN A 55 -1.52 -16.87 8.40
CA ASN A 55 -1.06 -17.53 9.63
C ASN A 55 0.44 -17.24 9.90
N PRO A 56 0.79 -16.62 11.05
CA PRO A 56 2.17 -16.32 11.40
C PRO A 56 3.13 -17.51 11.37
N SER A 57 2.66 -18.72 11.68
CA SER A 57 3.51 -19.93 11.67
C SER A 57 3.85 -20.43 10.26
N SER A 58 3.18 -19.90 9.22
CA SER A 58 3.47 -20.21 7.83
C SER A 58 2.96 -19.09 6.93
N THR A 59 3.72 -18.00 6.88
CA THR A 59 3.39 -16.83 6.07
C THR A 59 4.40 -16.60 4.97
N SER A 60 3.98 -15.87 3.95
CA SER A 60 4.79 -15.46 2.81
C SER A 60 4.83 -13.95 2.66
N ILE A 61 4.09 -13.23 3.50
CA ILE A 61 3.97 -11.77 3.47
C ILE A 61 4.01 -11.25 4.90
N LEU A 62 4.93 -10.34 5.16
CA LEU A 62 4.96 -9.50 6.36
C LEU A 62 4.87 -8.04 5.95
N TYR A 63 4.18 -7.25 6.75
CA TYR A 63 3.99 -5.83 6.50
C TYR A 63 4.04 -5.05 7.80
N ALA A 64 4.44 -3.78 7.71
CA ALA A 64 4.28 -2.81 8.77
C ALA A 64 2.89 -2.16 8.63
N PRO A 65 1.98 -2.32 9.61
CA PRO A 65 0.73 -1.57 9.62
C PRO A 65 1.01 -0.10 9.95
N PRO A 66 0.23 0.86 9.39
CA PRO A 66 0.14 2.17 10.01
C PRO A 66 -0.50 2.02 11.38
N LEU A 67 -0.07 2.83 12.36
CA LEU A 67 -0.85 3.01 13.57
C LEU A 67 -2.26 3.46 13.18
N PRO A 68 -3.30 2.95 13.84
CA PRO A 68 -4.68 3.27 13.48
C PRO A 68 -4.88 4.78 13.38
N SER A 69 -5.32 5.21 12.19
CA SER A 69 -5.64 6.60 11.88
C SER A 69 -6.88 6.57 11.00
N LYS A 70 -8.03 6.86 11.61
CA LYS A 70 -9.29 6.93 10.88
C LYS A 70 -9.24 7.93 9.72
N PRO A 71 -8.58 9.10 9.83
CA PRO A 71 -8.43 10.02 8.71
C PRO A 71 -7.66 9.40 7.53
N LEU A 72 -6.59 8.63 7.79
CA LEU A 72 -5.86 7.94 6.71
C LEU A 72 -6.76 6.91 6.02
N GLU A 73 -7.48 6.09 6.80
CA GLU A 73 -8.40 5.10 6.24
C GLU A 73 -9.53 5.73 5.43
N ASP A 74 -10.20 6.74 5.97
CA ASP A 74 -11.31 7.42 5.33
C ASP A 74 -10.85 8.13 4.04
N PHE A 75 -9.67 8.78 4.07
CA PHE A 75 -9.04 9.37 2.89
C PHE A 75 -8.75 8.33 1.80
N CYS A 76 -8.12 7.21 2.15
CA CYS A 76 -7.80 6.15 1.18
C CYS A 76 -9.05 5.45 0.65
N LYS A 77 -10.11 5.28 1.47
CA LYS A 77 -11.40 4.75 1.02
C LYS A 77 -12.05 5.69 0.00
N ALA A 78 -12.09 7.00 0.29
CA ALA A 78 -12.64 7.99 -0.64
C ALA A 78 -11.90 7.98 -2.00
N LEU A 79 -10.56 7.89 -1.99
CA LEU A 79 -9.78 7.73 -3.22
C LEU A 79 -10.11 6.43 -3.97
N LYS A 80 -10.17 5.30 -3.25
CA LYS A 80 -10.53 4.01 -3.84
C LYS A 80 -11.90 4.07 -4.52
N ASP A 81 -12.89 4.67 -3.87
CA ASP A 81 -14.27 4.73 -4.36
C ASP A 81 -14.38 5.54 -5.67
N VAL A 82 -13.68 6.68 -5.76
CA VAL A 82 -13.63 7.50 -6.98
C VAL A 82 -12.99 6.73 -8.14
N PHE A 83 -11.88 6.03 -7.89
CA PHE A 83 -11.24 5.23 -8.94
C PHE A 83 -12.05 3.98 -9.32
N LEU A 84 -12.82 3.42 -8.40
CA LEU A 84 -13.76 2.33 -8.69
C LEU A 84 -14.93 2.81 -9.56
N SER A 85 -15.51 3.97 -9.26
CA SER A 85 -16.64 4.52 -10.03
C SER A 85 -16.25 4.84 -11.48
N GLU A 86 -15.00 5.25 -11.70
CA GLU A 86 -14.43 5.47 -13.03
C GLU A 86 -13.96 4.18 -13.73
N GLY A 87 -14.15 3.02 -13.08
CA GLY A 87 -13.75 1.72 -13.62
C GLY A 87 -12.23 1.56 -13.79
N LEU A 88 -11.43 2.34 -13.05
CA LEU A 88 -9.97 2.34 -13.09
C LEU A 88 -9.34 1.39 -12.06
N LEU A 89 -10.14 0.89 -11.11
CA LEU A 89 -9.78 -0.18 -10.20
C LEU A 89 -10.60 -1.44 -10.46
N VAL A 90 -10.02 -2.59 -10.13
CA VAL A 90 -10.75 -3.86 -10.13
C VAL A 90 -11.59 -3.91 -8.86
N VAL A 91 -12.86 -4.30 -8.99
CA VAL A 91 -13.73 -4.52 -7.85
C VAL A 91 -13.19 -5.71 -7.05
N GLU A 92 -13.01 -5.51 -5.74
CA GLU A 92 -12.55 -6.55 -4.81
C GLU A 92 -13.55 -6.69 -3.66
N ASP A 93 -13.87 -7.94 -3.30
CA ASP A 93 -14.78 -8.27 -2.18
C ASP A 93 -14.10 -8.15 -0.80
N ARG A 94 -12.88 -7.60 -0.75
CA ARG A 94 -12.07 -7.49 0.46
C ARG A 94 -12.04 -6.06 0.96
N GLU A 95 -12.08 -5.92 2.28
CA GLU A 95 -11.90 -4.62 2.92
C GLU A 95 -10.50 -4.04 2.64
N LEU A 96 -10.43 -2.71 2.63
CA LEU A 96 -9.17 -2.00 2.43
C LEU A 96 -8.26 -2.18 3.65
N LEU A 97 -7.16 -2.91 3.46
CA LEU A 97 -6.11 -3.05 4.47
C LEU A 97 -4.90 -2.21 4.09
N LEU A 98 -4.69 -1.11 4.81
CA LEU A 98 -3.51 -0.26 4.65
C LEU A 98 -2.28 -0.93 5.25
N HIS A 99 -1.20 -1.00 4.47
CA HIS A 99 0.03 -1.65 4.91
C HIS A 99 1.24 -1.24 4.07
N ALA A 100 2.42 -1.26 4.67
CA ALA A 100 3.69 -1.20 3.96
C ALA A 100 4.34 -2.60 3.95
N THR A 101 4.41 -3.25 2.78
CA THR A 101 4.99 -4.60 2.67
C THR A 101 6.49 -4.55 2.96
N VAL A 102 6.95 -5.33 3.95
CA VAL A 102 8.37 -5.44 4.34
C VAL A 102 8.99 -6.72 3.76
N LEU A 103 8.22 -7.81 3.70
CA LEU A 103 8.67 -9.09 3.17
C LEU A 103 7.57 -9.70 2.31
N ASN A 104 7.93 -10.16 1.12
CA ASN A 104 7.03 -10.97 0.29
C ASN A 104 7.81 -12.06 -0.46
N THR A 105 7.70 -13.31 0.00
CA THR A 105 8.47 -14.43 -0.54
C THR A 105 8.00 -14.89 -1.93
N VAL A 106 6.89 -14.35 -2.46
CA VAL A 106 6.47 -14.65 -3.84
C VAL A 106 7.48 -14.18 -4.87
N TYR A 107 8.29 -13.18 -4.52
CA TYR A 107 9.32 -12.62 -5.39
C TYR A 107 10.65 -13.38 -5.30
N VAL A 108 10.78 -14.35 -4.39
CA VAL A 108 11.98 -15.18 -4.28
C VAL A 108 12.05 -16.12 -5.48
N LYS A 109 12.92 -15.77 -6.43
CA LYS A 109 13.24 -16.63 -7.58
C LYS A 109 13.87 -17.92 -7.08
N GLY A 110 13.29 -19.07 -7.43
CA GLY A 110 13.89 -20.37 -7.18
C GLY A 110 13.81 -20.87 -5.74
N GLY A 111 12.81 -20.44 -4.95
CA GLY A 111 12.47 -21.01 -3.62
C GLY A 111 12.10 -22.50 -3.68
N ARG A 112 13.09 -23.33 -4.02
CA ARG A 112 13.06 -24.78 -4.14
C ARG A 112 13.40 -25.37 -2.77
N ARG A 113 12.38 -25.78 -2.01
CA ARG A 113 12.56 -26.86 -1.03
C ARG A 113 11.63 -28.00 -1.45
N GLY A 114 12.24 -29.05 -1.99
CA GLY A 114 11.57 -30.29 -2.39
C GLY A 114 12.23 -30.94 -3.59
N GLY A 115 13.01 -32.00 -3.33
CA GLY A 115 13.79 -32.77 -4.30
C GLY A 115 12.95 -33.52 -5.33
N GLY A 116 13.69 -34.19 -6.23
CA GLY A 116 13.24 -34.79 -7.49
C GLY A 116 11.86 -35.44 -7.49
N GLY A 117 11.07 -35.08 -8.49
CA GLY A 117 9.79 -35.72 -8.79
C GLY A 117 9.01 -34.91 -9.80
N HIS A 118 8.85 -35.46 -11.01
CA HIS A 118 7.98 -34.91 -12.04
C HIS A 118 6.56 -34.70 -11.48
N GLY A 119 6.05 -33.46 -11.53
CA GLY A 119 4.60 -33.20 -11.51
C GLY A 119 3.99 -32.51 -10.29
N LYS A 120 4.72 -32.11 -9.23
CA LYS A 120 4.10 -31.36 -8.12
C LYS A 120 4.20 -29.84 -8.30
N ARG A 121 3.04 -29.18 -8.29
CA ARG A 121 2.84 -27.72 -8.33
C ARG A 121 3.79 -27.05 -7.31
N LYS A 122 4.60 -26.09 -7.77
CA LYS A 122 5.63 -25.39 -6.98
C LYS A 122 5.02 -24.85 -5.68
N ALA A 123 5.47 -25.33 -4.51
CA ALA A 123 5.01 -24.81 -3.23
C ALA A 123 5.60 -23.41 -2.99
N ARG A 124 4.76 -22.47 -2.52
CA ARG A 124 5.16 -21.10 -2.15
C ARG A 124 6.10 -21.18 -0.94
N LEU A 125 7.24 -20.48 -0.99
CA LEU A 125 8.14 -20.39 0.15
C LEU A 125 7.40 -19.69 1.31
N THR A 126 7.33 -20.33 2.47
CA THR A 126 6.75 -19.74 3.68
C THR A 126 7.78 -19.72 4.81
N VAL A 127 7.58 -18.81 5.75
CA VAL A 127 8.40 -18.63 6.96
C VAL A 127 7.49 -18.68 8.19
N ASP A 128 8.01 -19.21 9.29
CA ASP A 128 7.42 -19.00 10.61
C ASP A 128 7.91 -17.64 11.12
N ALA A 129 6.99 -16.69 11.20
CA ALA A 129 7.27 -15.32 11.62
C ALA A 129 6.91 -15.08 13.10
N SER A 130 6.45 -16.08 13.85
CA SER A 130 5.89 -15.87 15.20
C SER A 130 6.88 -15.15 16.13
N ALA A 131 8.15 -15.55 16.12
CA ALA A 131 9.21 -14.89 16.88
C ALA A 131 9.50 -13.46 16.37
N LEU A 132 9.52 -13.26 15.04
CA LEU A 132 9.76 -11.96 14.42
C LEU A 132 8.66 -10.95 14.76
N LEU A 133 7.40 -11.37 14.77
CA LEU A 133 6.29 -10.50 15.12
C LEU A 133 6.43 -9.98 16.56
N ALA A 134 6.78 -10.87 17.50
CA ALA A 134 6.97 -10.52 18.90
C ALA A 134 8.17 -9.57 19.10
N GLU A 135 9.31 -9.88 18.48
CA GLU A 135 10.53 -9.08 18.60
C GLU A 135 10.37 -7.67 18.03
N TRP A 136 9.67 -7.53 16.90
CA TRP A 136 9.58 -6.27 16.18
C TRP A 136 8.38 -5.40 16.58
N THR A 137 7.55 -5.83 17.55
CA THR A 137 6.32 -5.12 17.96
C THR A 137 6.55 -3.63 18.28
N GLY A 138 7.71 -3.30 18.87
CA GLY A 138 8.06 -1.93 19.24
C GLY A 138 8.73 -1.09 18.14
N PHE A 139 9.16 -1.72 17.04
CA PHE A 139 10.01 -1.08 16.04
C PHE A 139 9.22 -0.07 15.18
N VAL A 140 9.71 1.15 15.07
CA VAL A 140 9.13 2.21 14.24
C VAL A 140 9.89 2.27 12.91
N TRP A 141 9.22 1.91 11.82
CA TRP A 141 9.78 1.91 10.47
C TRP A 141 9.82 3.31 9.87
N CYS A 142 8.79 4.10 10.14
CA CYS A 142 8.61 5.43 9.58
C CYS A 142 7.69 6.24 10.49
N GLU A 143 8.01 7.53 10.66
CA GLU A 143 7.15 8.54 11.25
C GLU A 143 7.26 9.79 10.39
N GLY A 144 6.14 10.31 9.91
CA GLY A 144 6.15 11.45 9.00
C GLY A 144 4.77 11.80 8.46
N ALA A 145 4.71 12.75 7.54
CA ALA A 145 3.49 13.12 6.84
C ALA A 145 3.43 12.44 5.47
N VAL A 146 2.22 12.08 5.02
CA VAL A 146 2.01 11.70 3.63
C VAL A 146 2.10 12.97 2.78
N GLU A 147 3.01 12.97 1.80
CA GLU A 147 3.29 14.16 0.99
C GLU A 147 2.61 14.14 -0.37
N ARG A 148 2.24 12.96 -0.88
CA ARG A 148 1.69 12.81 -2.23
C ARG A 148 0.96 11.50 -2.43
N VAL A 149 0.07 11.49 -3.41
CA VAL A 149 -0.58 10.29 -3.96
C VAL A 149 -0.06 10.07 -5.37
N ALA A 150 0.24 8.83 -5.74
CA ALA A 150 0.82 8.49 -7.04
C ALA A 150 0.14 7.30 -7.70
N VAL A 151 0.11 7.33 -9.03
CA VAL A 151 -0.17 6.17 -9.88
C VAL A 151 1.17 5.55 -10.27
N CYS A 152 1.36 4.28 -9.92
CA CYS A 152 2.61 3.55 -10.15
C CYS A 152 2.39 2.33 -11.05
N ARG A 153 3.35 2.04 -11.92
CA ARG A 153 3.43 0.77 -12.65
C ARG A 153 3.86 -0.32 -11.68
N MET A 154 3.17 -1.45 -11.69
CA MET A 154 3.55 -2.62 -10.91
C MET A 154 4.82 -3.26 -11.46
N GLY A 155 5.66 -3.75 -10.54
CA GLY A 155 6.97 -4.31 -10.86
C GLY A 155 8.04 -3.25 -10.68
N ALA A 156 8.68 -3.25 -9.51
CA ALA A 156 9.78 -2.34 -9.26
C ALA A 156 10.96 -2.69 -10.15
N GLU A 157 11.58 -1.68 -10.73
CA GLU A 157 12.73 -1.79 -11.62
C GLU A 157 13.93 -1.10 -11.00
N LYS A 158 15.13 -1.50 -11.42
CA LYS A 158 16.35 -0.80 -11.03
C LYS A 158 16.45 0.49 -11.82
N ASP A 159 16.68 1.59 -11.14
CA ASP A 159 17.11 2.82 -11.80
C ASP A 159 18.59 2.76 -12.19
N GLY A 160 19.10 3.87 -12.75
CA GLY A 160 20.49 3.99 -13.18
C GLY A 160 21.51 3.88 -12.05
N ASP A 161 21.10 4.18 -10.82
CA ASP A 161 21.94 4.13 -9.61
C ASP A 161 21.82 2.78 -8.88
N GLY A 162 20.97 1.88 -9.37
CA GLY A 162 20.76 0.53 -8.86
C GLY A 162 19.72 0.45 -7.74
N GLU A 163 19.04 1.54 -7.42
CA GLU A 163 17.91 1.58 -6.50
C GLU A 163 16.69 0.94 -7.16
N VAL A 164 15.92 0.16 -6.39
CA VAL A 164 14.75 -0.55 -6.91
C VAL A 164 13.49 0.19 -6.47
N ALA A 165 12.82 0.84 -7.42
CA ALA A 165 11.62 1.62 -7.17
C ALA A 165 10.50 1.25 -8.15
N TYR A 166 9.25 1.50 -7.74
CA TYR A 166 8.12 1.42 -8.66
C TYR A 166 8.20 2.57 -9.68
N GLY A 167 7.93 2.28 -10.95
CA GLY A 167 7.86 3.31 -11.99
C GLY A 167 6.62 4.20 -11.81
N GLU A 168 6.82 5.39 -11.25
CA GLU A 168 5.78 6.41 -11.13
C GLU A 168 5.39 6.95 -12.51
N VAL A 169 4.08 7.01 -12.80
CA VAL A 169 3.56 7.58 -14.06
C VAL A 169 2.82 8.89 -13.87
N GLY A 170 2.47 9.24 -12.63
CA GLY A 170 1.90 10.53 -12.27
C GLY A 170 1.61 10.61 -10.78
N SER A 171 1.62 11.82 -10.24
CA SER A 171 1.34 12.07 -8.83
C SER A 171 0.73 13.46 -8.60
N VAL A 172 0.15 13.63 -7.42
CA VAL A 172 -0.38 14.90 -6.91
C VAL A 172 0.08 15.06 -5.47
N ALA A 173 0.64 16.22 -5.15
CA ALA A 173 1.06 16.55 -3.79
C ALA A 173 -0.16 16.73 -2.88
N LEU A 174 -0.03 16.30 -1.63
CA LEU A 174 -0.97 16.63 -0.57
C LEU A 174 -0.67 18.02 -0.02
N PRO A 175 -1.71 18.77 0.41
CA PRO A 175 -1.57 20.12 0.96
C PRO A 175 -0.89 20.15 2.33
#